data_AF-A0A955VV14-F1
#
_entry.id   AF-A0A955VV14-F1
#
_cell.length_a   1.000
_cell.length_b   1.000
_cell.length_c   1.000
_cell.angle_alpha   90.00
_cell.angle_beta   90.00
_cell.angle_gamma   90.00
#
_symmetry.space_group_name_H-M   'P 1'
#
loop_
_entity.id
_entity.type
_entity.pdbx_description
1 polymer ?
#
loop_
_entity_poly.entity_id
_entity_poly.type
_entity_poly.pdbx_seq_one_letter_code
_entity_poly.pdbx_strand_id
1 'polypeptide(L)'
;MLRYVLRRIVSAVLVLFVVITASFFVMRAAPGGPFDGEKKLPEEIEKNIRAKYHLDKPLWAQYALQMESILLHADFGPSMKYPDKTVNEILADGLPVSMILGLQALFFALLLGLPTGLYAGFKQNRWQDYTTMTGAMAGVS
;
A
#
# COMPACT_ATOMS: atom_id res chain seq x y z
N MET A 1 0.78 -10.77 -25.04
CA MET A 1 0.90 -9.59 -24.17
C MET A 1 -0.37 -9.28 -23.38
N LEU A 2 -1.55 -9.17 -24.01
CA LEU A 2 -2.81 -8.89 -23.29
C LEU A 2 -3.13 -9.89 -22.16
N ARG A 3 -3.02 -11.20 -22.41
CA ARG A 3 -3.19 -12.26 -21.38
C ARG A 3 -2.23 -12.12 -20.20
N TYR A 4 -1.00 -11.66 -20.45
CA TYR A 4 0.01 -11.43 -19.43
C TYR A 4 -0.34 -10.20 -18.58
N VAL A 5 -0.72 -9.10 -19.22
CA VAL A 5 -1.18 -7.88 -18.52
C VAL A 5 -2.40 -8.17 -17.65
N LEU A 6 -3.40 -8.88 -18.19
CA LEU A 6 -4.58 -9.28 -17.43
C LEU A 6 -4.22 -10.14 -16.22
N ARG A 7 -3.36 -11.15 -16.39
CA ARG A 7 -2.89 -11.99 -15.27
C ARG A 7 -2.20 -11.15 -14.19
N ARG A 8 -1.42 -10.13 -14.60
CA ARG A 8 -0.71 -9.24 -13.68
C ARG A 8 -1.66 -8.32 -12.92
N ILE A 9 -2.67 -7.76 -13.60
CA ILE A 9 -3.72 -6.95 -12.97
C ILE A 9 -4.50 -7.79 -11.96
N VAL A 10 -4.92 -9.01 -12.33
CA VAL A 10 -5.63 -9.93 -11.42
C VAL A 10 -4.75 -10.25 -10.20
N SER A 11 -3.46 -10.52 -10.39
CA SER A 11 -2.56 -10.76 -9.25
C SER A 11 -2.40 -9.52 -8.35
N ALA A 12 -2.36 -8.31 -8.92
CA ALA A 12 -2.25 -7.08 -8.15
C ALA A 12 -3.51 -6.83 -7.31
N VAL A 13 -4.69 -7.04 -7.90
CA VAL A 13 -5.98 -6.94 -7.18
C VAL A 13 -6.05 -7.96 -6.05
N LEU A 14 -5.61 -9.21 -6.29
CA LEU A 14 -5.59 -10.25 -5.26
C LEU A 14 -4.65 -9.88 -4.11
N VAL A 15 -3.45 -9.39 -4.41
CA VAL A 15 -2.50 -8.92 -3.39
C VAL A 15 -3.10 -7.77 -2.58
N LEU A 16 -3.69 -6.76 -3.24
CA LEU A 16 -4.36 -5.66 -2.55
C LEU A 16 -5.50 -6.16 -1.65
N PHE A 17 -6.33 -7.08 -2.15
CA PHE A 17 -7.41 -7.69 -1.37
C PHE A 17 -6.89 -8.38 -0.09
N VAL A 18 -5.81 -9.16 -0.21
CA VAL A 18 -5.16 -9.81 0.95
C VAL A 18 -4.61 -8.77 1.92
N VAL A 19 -3.94 -7.73 1.42
CA VAL A 19 -3.36 -6.67 2.27
C VAL A 19 -4.45 -5.89 3.00
N ILE A 20 -5.54 -5.50 2.32
CA ILE A 20 -6.67 -4.79 2.94
C ILE A 20 -7.32 -5.66 4.01
N THR A 21 -7.57 -6.93 3.70
CA THR A 21 -8.18 -7.88 4.64
C THR A 21 -7.28 -8.11 5.86
N ALA A 22 -5.98 -8.33 5.65
CA ALA A 22 -5.02 -8.46 6.74
C ALA A 22 -4.96 -7.19 7.59
N SER A 23 -4.92 -6.01 6.96
CA SER A 23 -4.88 -4.72 7.66
C SER A 23 -6.13 -4.50 8.51
N PHE A 24 -7.31 -4.87 8.01
CA PHE A 24 -8.56 -4.83 8.76
C PHE A 24 -8.50 -5.66 10.04
N PHE A 25 -8.06 -6.92 9.94
CA PHE A 25 -7.94 -7.79 11.11
C PHE A 25 -6.85 -7.32 12.08
N VAL A 26 -5.70 -6.87 11.58
CA VAL A 26 -4.60 -6.33 12.41
C VAL A 26 -5.06 -5.10 13.18
N MET A 27 -5.73 -4.15 12.52
CA MET A 27 -6.27 -2.97 13.20
C MET A 27 -7.31 -3.31 14.27
N ARG A 28 -8.08 -4.39 14.09
CA ARG A 28 -9.10 -4.82 15.07
C ARG A 28 -8.54 -5.70 16.19
N ALA A 29 -7.43 -6.39 15.93
CA ALA A 29 -6.70 -7.18 16.92
C ALA A 29 -5.75 -6.32 17.77
N ALA A 30 -5.34 -5.15 17.27
CA ALA A 30 -4.52 -4.21 18.00
C ALA A 30 -5.25 -3.75 19.29
N PRO A 31 -4.61 -3.82 20.47
CA PRO A 31 -5.19 -3.33 21.71
C PRO A 31 -5.27 -1.80 21.68
N GLY A 32 -6.48 -1.27 21.87
CA GLY A 32 -6.79 0.16 21.82
C GLY A 32 -7.68 0.52 20.63
N GLY A 33 -8.86 1.07 20.92
CA GLY A 33 -9.74 1.65 19.91
C GLY A 33 -9.16 2.98 19.38
N PRO A 34 -9.54 3.40 18.15
CA PRO A 34 -9.10 4.68 17.58
C PRO A 34 -9.41 5.91 18.45
N PHE A 35 -10.29 5.74 19.44
CA PHE A 35 -10.81 6.77 20.33
C PHE A 35 -10.50 6.51 21.81
N ASP A 36 -9.69 5.49 22.14
CA ASP A 36 -9.28 5.17 23.52
C ASP A 36 -8.12 6.07 24.02
N GLY A 37 -8.02 7.29 23.49
CA GLY A 37 -7.01 8.26 23.90
C GLY A 37 -7.19 8.76 25.34
N GLU A 38 -6.18 9.48 25.85
CA GLU A 38 -6.10 9.98 27.24
C GLU A 38 -7.31 10.83 27.71
N LYS A 39 -8.14 11.33 26.79
CA LYS A 39 -9.39 12.04 27.10
C LYS A 39 -10.59 11.14 26.86
N LYS A 40 -11.26 10.74 27.95
CA LYS A 40 -12.60 10.17 27.89
C LYS A 40 -13.53 11.15 27.18
N LEU A 41 -14.00 10.77 25.99
CA LEU A 41 -15.02 11.51 25.28
C LEU A 41 -16.35 11.42 26.06
N PRO A 42 -17.18 12.47 26.07
CA PRO A 42 -18.55 12.36 26.57
C PRO A 42 -19.29 11.21 25.89
N GLU A 43 -20.09 10.43 26.63
CA GLU A 43 -20.75 9.20 26.15
C GLU A 43 -21.59 9.42 24.88
N GLU A 44 -22.16 10.61 24.71
CA GLU A 44 -22.96 10.99 23.55
C GLU A 44 -22.10 11.19 22.29
N ILE A 45 -20.91 11.76 22.44
CA ILE A 45 -19.95 11.94 21.36
C ILE A 45 -19.35 10.59 20.96
N GLU A 46 -19.06 9.73 21.95
CA GLU A 46 -18.56 8.38 21.71
C GLU A 46 -19.56 7.53 20.92
N LYS A 47 -20.85 7.59 21.25
CA LYS A 47 -21.91 6.90 20.49
C LYS A 47 -22.01 7.39 19.04
N ASN A 48 -21.98 8.70 18.84
CA ASN A 48 -22.03 9.29 17.50
C ASN A 48 -20.81 8.91 16.65
N ILE A 49 -19.62 8.85 17.26
CA ILE A 49 -18.40 8.41 16.59
C ILE A 49 -18.48 6.92 16.25
N ARG A 50 -18.91 6.07 17.20
CA ARG A 50 -19.07 4.63 16.94
C ARG A 50 -20.05 4.38 15.78
N ALA A 51 -21.16 5.11 15.73
CA ALA A 51 -22.11 5.05 14.62
C ALA A 51 -21.51 5.53 13.28
N LYS A 52 -20.77 6.64 13.29
CA LYS A 52 -20.10 7.21 12.09
C LYS A 52 -19.05 6.26 11.50
N TYR A 53 -18.34 5.51 12.34
CA TYR A 53 -17.33 4.53 11.92
C TYR A 53 -17.88 3.10 11.82
N HIS A 54 -19.20 2.91 11.96
CA HIS A 54 -19.87 1.60 11.97
C HIS A 54 -19.34 0.61 13.03
N LEU A 55 -18.69 1.12 14.07
CA LEU A 55 -18.10 0.32 15.16
C LEU A 55 -19.18 -0.34 16.04
N ASP A 56 -20.43 0.09 15.90
CA ASP A 56 -21.64 -0.45 16.51
C ASP A 56 -22.13 -1.75 15.86
N LYS A 57 -21.69 -2.06 14.64
CA LYS A 57 -22.11 -3.25 13.88
C LYS A 57 -21.24 -4.48 14.18
N PRO A 58 -21.74 -5.72 13.99
CA PRO A 58 -20.92 -6.92 14.10
C PRO A 58 -19.76 -6.91 13.08
N LEU A 59 -18.65 -7.56 13.40
CA LEU A 59 -17.40 -7.52 12.62
C LEU A 59 -17.58 -7.88 11.14
N TRP A 60 -18.42 -8.87 10.84
CA TRP A 60 -18.70 -9.27 9.47
C TRP A 60 -19.40 -8.16 8.67
N ALA A 61 -20.28 -7.39 9.30
CA ALA A 61 -20.98 -6.28 8.67
C ALA A 61 -20.05 -5.07 8.46
N GLN A 62 -19.13 -4.82 9.39
CA GLN A 62 -18.08 -3.81 9.21
C GLN A 62 -17.19 -4.13 8.01
N TYR A 63 -16.75 -5.39 7.89
CA TYR A 63 -15.95 -5.83 6.76
C TYR A 63 -16.73 -5.76 5.44
N ALA A 64 -18.00 -6.20 5.43
CA ALA A 64 -18.85 -6.16 4.23
C ALA A 64 -19.05 -4.72 3.72
N LEU A 65 -19.39 -3.78 4.61
CA LEU A 65 -19.58 -2.36 4.26
C LEU A 65 -18.28 -1.73 3.75
N GLN A 66 -17.14 -2.04 4.38
CA GLN A 66 -15.85 -1.54 3.92
C GLN A 66 -15.48 -2.11 2.55
N MET A 67 -15.72 -3.41 2.32
CA MET A 67 -15.45 -4.04 1.03
C MET A 67 -16.38 -3.51 -0.07
N GLU A 68 -17.66 -3.30 0.23
CA GLU A 68 -18.62 -2.68 -0.67
C GLU A 68 -18.19 -1.26 -1.07
N SER A 69 -17.82 -0.43 -0.10
CA SER A 69 -17.30 0.92 -0.32
C SER A 69 -16.07 0.94 -1.23
N ILE A 70 -15.11 0.05 -0.98
CA ILE A 70 -13.87 -0.04 -1.77
C ILE A 70 -14.16 -0.56 -3.19
N LEU A 71 -15.00 -1.58 -3.35
CA LEU A 71 -15.28 -2.18 -4.65
C LEU A 71 -16.17 -1.31 -5.55
N LEU A 72 -17.16 -0.62 -4.97
CA LEU A 72 -18.13 0.16 -5.74
C LEU A 72 -17.72 1.63 -5.92
N HIS A 73 -17.07 2.23 -4.92
CA HIS A 73 -16.78 3.67 -4.91
C HIS A 73 -15.27 3.98 -4.84
N ALA A 74 -14.41 2.96 -4.76
CA ALA A 74 -12.98 3.12 -4.49
C ALA A 74 -12.71 3.97 -3.23
N ASP A 75 -13.62 3.92 -2.26
CA ASP A 75 -13.56 4.70 -1.03
C ASP A 75 -13.08 3.81 0.12
N PHE A 76 -11.90 4.14 0.63
CA PHE A 76 -11.24 3.47 1.75
C PHE A 76 -11.75 3.95 3.13
N GLY A 77 -12.60 4.97 3.14
CA GLY A 77 -13.27 5.49 4.32
C GLY A 77 -12.46 6.52 5.12
N PRO A 78 -12.97 6.94 6.29
CA PRO A 78 -12.31 7.91 7.15
C PRO A 78 -11.05 7.34 7.79
N SER A 79 -10.04 8.19 8.01
CA SER A 79 -8.83 7.79 8.71
C SER A 79 -9.09 7.58 10.20
N MET A 80 -8.74 6.41 10.71
CA MET A 80 -8.79 6.14 12.16
C MET A 80 -7.68 6.86 12.94
N LYS A 81 -6.70 7.45 12.25
CA LYS A 81 -5.59 8.22 12.85
C LYS A 81 -5.80 9.74 12.74
N TYR A 82 -6.37 10.20 11.63
CA TYR A 82 -6.60 11.61 11.34
C TYR A 82 -8.11 11.89 11.27
N PRO A 83 -8.75 12.40 12.33
CA PRO A 83 -10.21 12.50 12.41
C PRO A 83 -10.89 13.30 11.28
N ASP A 84 -10.15 14.24 10.69
CA ASP A 84 -10.65 15.18 9.68
C ASP A 84 -10.22 14.83 8.25
N LYS A 85 -9.57 13.68 8.04
CA LYS A 85 -9.10 13.25 6.71
C LYS A 85 -9.65 11.88 6.33
N THR A 86 -9.96 11.73 5.05
CA THR A 86 -10.22 10.41 4.46
C THR A 86 -8.91 9.70 4.11
N VAL A 87 -8.94 8.36 4.07
CA VAL A 87 -7.78 7.59 3.58
C VAL A 87 -7.50 7.94 2.12
N ASN A 88 -8.54 8.22 1.33
CA ASN A 88 -8.43 8.66 -0.06
C ASN A 88 -7.67 9.97 -0.20
N GLU A 89 -7.93 10.97 0.65
CA GLU A 89 -7.17 12.23 0.68
C GLU A 89 -5.70 11.99 1.04
N ILE A 90 -5.43 11.15 2.04
CA ILE A 90 -4.06 10.83 2.46
C ILE A 90 -3.30 10.16 1.30
N LEU A 91 -3.96 9.23 0.59
CA LEU A 91 -3.40 8.59 -0.60
C LEU A 91 -3.21 9.60 -1.74
N ALA A 92 -4.17 10.49 -1.99
CA ALA A 92 -4.09 11.52 -3.02
C ALA A 92 -2.95 12.52 -2.75
N ASP A 93 -2.72 12.88 -1.50
CA ASP A 93 -1.62 13.74 -1.07
C ASP A 93 -0.26 13.02 -1.24
N GLY A 94 -0.19 11.73 -0.90
CA GLY A 94 1.05 10.95 -0.91
C GLY A 94 1.45 10.34 -2.26
N LEU A 95 0.48 10.04 -3.13
CA LEU A 95 0.69 9.40 -4.43
C LEU A 95 1.62 10.21 -5.34
N PRO A 96 1.42 11.53 -5.57
CA PRO A 96 2.29 12.33 -6.44
C PRO A 96 3.74 12.34 -5.95
N VAL A 97 3.95 12.48 -4.65
CA VAL A 97 5.30 12.47 -4.05
C VAL A 97 5.99 11.13 -4.28
N SER A 98 5.27 10.04 -4.02
CA SER A 98 5.77 8.68 -4.22
C SER A 98 6.07 8.39 -5.69
N MET A 99 5.23 8.89 -6.60
CA MET A 99 5.44 8.78 -8.04
C MET A 99 6.69 9.53 -8.49
N ILE A 100 6.89 10.77 -8.03
CA ILE A 100 8.08 11.56 -8.38
C ILE A 100 9.35 10.83 -7.91
N LEU A 101 9.39 10.38 -6.65
CA LEU A 101 10.51 9.63 -6.10
C LEU A 101 10.76 8.32 -6.85
N GLY A 102 9.69 7.57 -7.14
CA GLY A 102 9.77 6.33 -7.90
C GLY A 102 10.28 6.54 -9.33
N LEU A 103 9.81 7.58 -10.01
CA LEU A 103 10.26 7.93 -11.36
C LEU A 103 11.73 8.38 -11.36
N GLN A 104 12.15 9.17 -10.37
CA GLN A 104 13.56 9.56 -10.22
C GLN A 104 14.45 8.34 -9.96
N ALA A 105 14.04 7.45 -9.04
CA ALA A 105 14.75 6.22 -8.76
C ALA A 105 14.85 5.33 -10.02
N LEU A 106 13.76 5.16 -10.76
CA LEU A 106 13.73 4.41 -12.01
C LEU A 106 14.63 5.05 -13.07
N PHE A 107 14.63 6.38 -13.17
CA PHE A 107 15.51 7.11 -14.08
C PHE A 107 16.98 6.82 -13.79
N PHE A 108 17.42 6.94 -12.53
CA PHE A 108 18.81 6.62 -12.15
C PHE A 108 19.13 5.14 -12.33
N ALA A 109 18.19 4.25 -12.00
CA ALA A 109 18.35 2.81 -12.18
C ALA A 109 18.54 2.44 -13.65
N LEU A 110 17.77 3.04 -14.57
CA LEU A 110 17.95 2.83 -16.01
C LEU A 110 19.22 3.48 -16.52
N LEU A 111 19.53 4.70 -16.08
CA LEU A 111 20.70 5.48 -16.50
C LEU A 111 22.02 4.81 -16.12
N LEU A 112 22.10 4.17 -14.95
CA LEU A 112 23.30 3.46 -14.51
C LEU A 112 23.25 1.96 -14.84
N GLY A 113 22.08 1.33 -14.67
CA GLY A 113 21.90 -0.11 -14.86
C GLY A 113 21.99 -0.54 -16.31
N LEU A 114 21.42 0.21 -17.27
CA LEU A 114 21.51 -0.18 -18.68
C LEU A 114 22.95 -0.10 -19.22
N PRO A 115 23.72 0.99 -19.03
CA PRO A 115 25.10 1.04 -19.54
C PRO A 115 26.01 0.01 -18.86
N THR A 116 25.90 -0.19 -17.55
CA THR A 116 26.71 -1.18 -16.83
C THR A 116 26.37 -2.60 -17.27
N GLY A 117 25.08 -2.93 -17.45
CA GLY A 117 24.64 -4.21 -17.98
C GLY A 117 25.08 -4.46 -19.43
N LEU A 118 24.97 -3.44 -20.30
CA LEU A 118 25.44 -3.53 -21.68
C LEU A 118 26.97 -3.70 -21.74
N TYR A 119 27.73 -2.96 -20.94
CA TYR A 119 29.19 -3.06 -20.87
C TYR A 119 29.65 -4.44 -20.37
N ALA A 120 29.01 -4.97 -19.34
CA ALA A 120 29.24 -6.34 -18.86
C ALA A 120 28.98 -7.37 -19.97
N GLY A 121 27.89 -7.20 -20.73
CA GLY A 121 27.55 -8.06 -21.89
C GLY A 121 28.61 -8.04 -22.99
N PHE A 122 29.19 -6.89 -23.32
CA PHE A 122 30.30 -6.82 -24.29
C PHE A 122 31.60 -7.46 -23.79
N LYS A 123 31.79 -7.54 -22.47
CA LYS A 123 32.96 -8.12 -21.81
C LYS A 123 32.62 -9.44 -21.13
N GLN A 124 31.76 -10.24 -21.77
CA GLN A 124 31.25 -11.49 -21.23
C GLN A 124 32.38 -12.43 -20.76
N ASN A 125 32.17 -13.12 -19.64
CA ASN A 125 33.14 -14.04 -19.02
C ASN A 125 34.46 -13.39 -18.57
N ARG A 126 34.49 -12.05 -18.42
CA ARG A 126 35.63 -11.33 -17.83
C ARG A 126 35.26 -10.80 -16.45
N TRP A 127 36.27 -10.33 -15.72
CA TRP A 127 36.10 -9.83 -14.36
C TRP A 127 35.04 -8.73 -14.24
N GLN A 128 34.85 -7.90 -15.28
CA GLN A 128 33.82 -6.85 -15.30
C GLN A 128 32.38 -7.42 -15.27
N ASP A 129 32.15 -8.54 -15.95
CA ASP A 129 30.86 -9.25 -15.95
C ASP A 129 30.57 -9.82 -14.56
N TYR A 130 31.55 -10.52 -13.98
CA TYR A 130 31.43 -11.09 -12.63
C TYR A 130 31.21 -10.03 -11.54
N THR A 131 31.90 -8.87 -11.60
CA THR A 131 31.70 -7.80 -10.61
C THR A 131 30.32 -7.18 -10.72
N THR A 132 29.83 -6.93 -11.94
CA THR A 132 28.50 -6.36 -12.15
C THR A 132 27.39 -7.35 -11.77
N MET A 133 27.54 -8.64 -12.11
CA MET A 133 26.57 -9.68 -11.69
C MET A 133 26.54 -9.87 -10.18
N THR A 134 27.70 -9.91 -9.51
CA THR A 134 27.76 -10.06 -8.05
C THR A 134 27.11 -8.86 -7.36
N GLY A 135 27.39 -7.64 -7.83
CA GLY A 135 26.74 -6.43 -7.32
C GLY A 135 25.23 -6.44 -7.54
N ALA A 136 24.76 -6.90 -8.70
CA ALA A 136 23.34 -7.02 -8.99
C ALA A 136 22.65 -8.06 -8.08
N MET A 137 23.25 -9.23 -7.87
CA MET A 137 22.70 -10.27 -6.99
C MET A 137 22.64 -9.81 -5.52
N ALA A 138 23.65 -9.08 -5.06
CA ALA A 138 23.66 -8.47 -3.73
C ALA A 138 22.58 -7.39 -3.56
N GLY A 139 22.19 -6.70 -4.63
CA GLY A 139 21.12 -5.70 -4.59
C GLY A 139 19.70 -6.27 -4.70
N VAL A 140 19.54 -7.49 -5.23
CA VAL A 140 18.22 -8.15 -5.38
C VAL A 140 17.83 -8.96 -4.13
N SER A 141 18.82 -9.38 -3.33
CA SER A 141 18.64 -10.20 -2.12
C SER A 141 18.56 -9.34 -0.86
#